data_AF-A0A6A4AXL2-F1
#
_entry.id   AF-A0A6A4AXL2-F1
#
_cell.length_a   1.000
_cell.length_b   1.000
_cell.length_c   1.000
_cell.angle_alpha   90.00
_cell.angle_beta   90.00
_cell.angle_gamma   90.00
#
_symmetry.space_group_name_H-M   'P 1'
#
loop_
_entity.id
_entity.type
_entity.pdbx_description
1 polymer ?
#
loop_
_entity_poly.entity_id
_entity_poly.type
_entity_poly.pdbx_seq_one_letter_code
_entity_poly.pdbx_strand_id
1 'polypeptide(L)'
;MNYFSTVADFREFIMAAKPTPDVSVTVKMTCWTSERINGDHGTRVTLIDANQHAFYEATVESLNELTSVKRKPYIAQITVWEVKANKAARGVSGKPFMLFRPGAVYVFR
;
A
#
# COMPACT_ATOMS: atom_id res chain seq x y z
N MET A 1 19.74 4.72 5.38
CA MET A 1 18.48 4.87 4.61
C MET A 1 17.55 3.78 5.08
N ASN A 2 16.36 4.13 5.58
CA ASN A 2 15.41 3.15 6.10
C ASN A 2 14.69 2.49 4.92
N TYR A 3 14.92 1.20 4.69
CA TYR A 3 14.34 0.44 3.59
C TYR A 3 13.69 -0.82 4.14
N PHE A 4 12.43 -1.06 3.79
CA PHE A 4 11.65 -2.18 4.30
C PHE A 4 10.98 -2.94 3.16
N SER A 5 11.09 -4.27 3.21
CA SER A 5 10.42 -5.18 2.27
C SER A 5 9.41 -6.13 2.91
N THR A 6 9.27 -6.07 4.24
CA THR A 6 8.32 -6.86 5.01
C THR A 6 7.48 -5.95 5.90
N VAL A 7 6.25 -6.37 6.18
CA VAL A 7 5.31 -5.69 7.07
C VAL A 7 5.84 -5.72 8.51
N ALA A 8 6.49 -6.82 8.90
CA ALA A 8 7.06 -6.99 10.23
C ALA A 8 8.16 -5.96 10.51
N ASP A 9 9.17 -5.86 9.63
CA ASP A 9 10.30 -4.94 9.83
C ASP A 9 9.83 -3.48 9.81
N PHE A 10 8.91 -3.14 8.90
CA PHE A 10 8.38 -1.78 8.83
C PHE A 10 7.61 -1.42 10.10
N ARG A 11 6.79 -2.34 10.62
CA ARG A 11 6.04 -2.14 11.86
C ARG A 11 6.96 -2.00 13.06
N GLU A 12 7.95 -2.89 13.19
CA GLU A 12 8.94 -2.84 14.26
C GLU A 12 9.66 -1.49 14.28
N PHE A 13 10.09 -1.02 13.10
CA PHE A 13 10.71 0.29 12.97
C PHE A 13 9.81 1.42 13.48
N ILE A 14 8.54 1.47 13.06
CA ILE A 14 7.61 2.52 13.52
C ILE A 14 7.46 2.48 15.05
N MET A 15 7.29 1.29 15.63
CA MET A 15 7.06 1.13 17.08
C MET A 15 8.31 1.45 17.91
N ALA A 16 9.47 0.97 17.47
CA ALA A 16 10.72 1.09 18.21
C ALA A 16 11.37 2.47 18.01
N ALA A 17 11.48 2.92 16.77
CA ALA A 17 12.17 4.17 16.44
C ALA A 17 11.32 5.42 16.68
N LYS A 18 9.99 5.30 16.69
CA LYS A 18 9.04 6.43 16.85
C LYS A 18 9.46 7.63 15.99
N PRO A 19 9.48 7.45 14.65
CA PRO A 19 10.14 8.38 13.75
C PRO A 19 9.60 9.81 13.86
N THR A 20 10.51 10.77 13.87
CA THR A 20 10.19 12.20 13.79
C THR A 20 9.75 12.58 12.36
N PRO A 21 9.11 13.75 12.15
CA PRO A 21 8.56 14.13 10.86
C PRO A 21 9.56 14.19 9.68
N ASP A 22 10.85 14.35 9.96
CA ASP A 22 11.94 14.42 8.99
C ASP A 22 12.50 13.05 8.58
N VAL A 23 12.08 11.97 9.24
CA VAL A 23 12.52 10.62 8.92
C VAL A 23 11.85 10.13 7.64
N SER A 24 12.67 9.87 6.62
CA SER A 24 12.21 9.23 5.37
C SER A 24 12.39 7.71 5.43
N VAL A 25 11.45 7.00 4.81
CA VAL A 25 11.49 5.54 4.64
C VAL A 25 11.24 5.17 3.19
N THR A 26 11.72 4.01 2.78
CA THR A 26 11.37 3.39 1.51
C THR A 26 10.72 2.05 1.78
N VAL A 27 9.54 1.82 1.21
CA VAL A 27 8.75 0.61 1.43
C VAL A 27 8.54 -0.08 0.08
N LYS A 28 9.12 -1.27 -0.08
CA LYS A 28 8.88 -2.15 -1.24
C LYS A 28 7.94 -3.27 -0.84
N MET A 29 6.73 -3.33 -1.40
CA MET A 29 5.73 -4.32 -1.00
C MET A 29 4.84 -4.74 -2.17
N THR A 30 4.18 -5.88 -2.02
CA THR A 30 3.25 -6.43 -3.02
C THR A 30 1.85 -5.91 -2.73
N CYS A 31 1.17 -5.39 -3.75
CA CYS A 31 -0.23 -4.97 -3.63
C CYS A 31 -1.13 -6.19 -3.50
N TRP A 32 -1.85 -6.30 -2.39
CA TRP A 32 -2.91 -7.28 -2.24
C TRP A 32 -4.23 -6.74 -2.80
N THR A 33 -4.71 -5.63 -2.27
CA THR A 33 -5.93 -4.98 -2.74
C THR A 33 -5.72 -3.48 -2.83
N SER A 34 -6.48 -2.84 -3.71
CA SER A 34 -6.56 -1.39 -3.75
C SER A 34 -8.01 -0.99 -3.92
N GLU A 35 -8.46 -0.04 -3.13
CA GLU A 35 -9.83 0.46 -3.16
C GLU A 35 -9.84 1.98 -3.17
N ARG A 36 -10.81 2.53 -3.91
CA ARG A 36 -11.01 3.97 -3.90
C ARG A 36 -11.70 4.37 -2.60
N ILE A 37 -11.20 5.42 -1.97
CA ILE A 37 -11.88 6.01 -0.82
C ILE A 37 -13.08 6.81 -1.37
N ASN A 38 -14.29 6.36 -1.04
CA ASN A 38 -15.53 6.98 -1.52
C ASN A 38 -15.60 8.47 -1.17
N GLY A 39 -15.98 9.28 -2.16
CA GLY A 39 -16.13 10.73 -1.99
C GLY A 39 -14.83 11.53 -1.97
N ASP A 40 -13.67 10.87 -2.13
CA ASP A 40 -12.37 11.52 -1.97
C ASP A 40 -11.40 11.24 -3.14
N HIS A 41 -10.28 11.98 -3.14
CA HIS A 41 -9.20 11.87 -4.10
C HIS A 41 -8.13 10.84 -3.68
N GLY A 42 -8.47 9.89 -2.81
CA GLY A 42 -7.52 8.93 -2.23
C GLY A 42 -7.74 7.48 -2.66
N THR A 43 -6.65 6.75 -2.85
CA THR A 43 -6.67 5.29 -3.05
C THR A 43 -6.00 4.62 -1.85
N ARG A 44 -6.73 3.75 -1.15
CA ARG A 44 -6.18 2.91 -0.08
C ARG A 44 -5.60 1.64 -0.71
N VAL A 45 -4.32 1.40 -0.46
CA VAL A 45 -3.58 0.24 -0.95
C VAL A 45 -3.25 -0.63 0.25
N THR A 46 -3.74 -1.88 0.22
CA THR A 46 -3.37 -2.92 1.20
C THR A 46 -2.22 -3.72 0.62
N LEU A 47 -1.13 -3.79 1.38
CA LEU A 47 0.17 -4.32 0.97
C LEU A 47 0.54 -5.52 1.83
N ILE A 48 1.22 -6.49 1.23
CA ILE A 48 1.83 -7.66 1.87
C ILE A 48 3.34 -7.66 1.56
N ASP A 49 4.10 -8.53 2.23
CA ASP A 49 5.55 -8.63 2.04
C ASP A 49 5.93 -8.78 0.55
N ALA A 50 7.05 -8.17 0.17
CA ALA A 50 7.53 -8.22 -1.21
C ALA A 50 7.86 -9.64 -1.68
N ASN A 51 8.32 -10.51 -0.77
CA ASN A 51 8.66 -11.90 -1.08
C ASN A 51 7.42 -12.76 -1.39
N GLN A 52 6.23 -12.36 -0.96
CA GLN A 52 4.98 -13.05 -1.27
C GLN A 52 4.53 -12.83 -2.71
N HIS A 53 5.15 -11.90 -3.45
CA HIS A 53 4.87 -11.69 -4.88
C HIS A 53 4.96 -12.99 -5.69
N ALA A 54 5.98 -13.83 -5.43
CA ALA A 54 6.19 -15.08 -6.15
C ALA A 54 5.10 -16.14 -5.86
N PHE A 55 4.38 -15.99 -4.73
CA PHE A 55 3.35 -16.92 -4.25
C PHE A 55 1.98 -16.24 -4.14
N TYR A 56 1.79 -15.16 -4.91
CA TYR A 56 0.71 -14.20 -4.68
C TYR A 56 -0.66 -14.85 -4.49
N GLU A 57 -1.07 -15.74 -5.41
CA GLU A 57 -2.37 -16.41 -5.34
C GLU A 57 -2.56 -17.22 -4.05
N ALA A 58 -1.57 -18.04 -3.67
CA ALA A 58 -1.61 -18.84 -2.45
C ALA A 58 -1.61 -17.97 -1.18
N THR A 59 -0.86 -16.87 -1.20
CA THR A 59 -0.84 -15.91 -0.09
C THR A 59 -2.20 -15.24 0.07
N VAL A 60 -2.84 -14.82 -1.03
CA VAL A 60 -4.17 -14.19 -1.02
C VAL A 60 -5.23 -15.15 -0.48
N GLU A 61 -5.22 -16.41 -0.93
CA GLU A 61 -6.11 -17.45 -0.44
C GLU A 61 -5.96 -17.62 1.08
N SER A 62 -4.72 -17.83 1.55
CA SER A 62 -4.40 -17.96 2.97
C SER A 62 -4.87 -16.74 3.78
N LEU A 63 -4.66 -15.52 3.27
CA LEU A 63 -5.08 -14.29 3.95
C LEU A 63 -6.61 -14.13 4.00
N ASN A 64 -7.33 -14.63 2.99
CA ASN A 64 -8.79 -14.60 2.93
C ASN A 64 -9.43 -15.54 3.95
N GLU A 65 -8.80 -16.68 4.26
CA GLU A 65 -9.23 -17.61 5.31
C GLU A 65 -9.09 -17.04 6.72
N LEU A 66 -8.17 -16.07 6.91
CA LEU A 66 -7.98 -15.42 8.20
C LEU A 66 -9.11 -14.43 8.50
N THR A 67 -9.53 -14.41 9.77
CA THR A 67 -10.35 -13.31 10.30
C THR A 67 -9.59 -12.00 10.23
N SER A 68 -10.32 -10.87 10.18
CA SER A 68 -9.72 -9.52 10.13
C SER A 68 -8.66 -9.31 11.23
N VAL A 69 -8.91 -9.79 12.46
CA VAL A 69 -7.96 -9.67 13.58
C VAL A 69 -6.67 -10.46 13.31
N LYS A 70 -6.79 -11.72 12.86
CA LYS A 70 -5.63 -12.58 12.59
C LYS A 70 -4.84 -12.15 11.35
N ARG A 71 -5.47 -11.40 10.45
CA ARG A 71 -4.89 -10.88 9.20
C ARG A 71 -4.01 -9.65 9.43
N LYS A 72 -4.34 -8.80 10.42
CA LYS A 72 -3.63 -7.54 10.69
C LYS A 72 -2.10 -7.63 10.75
N PRO A 73 -1.46 -8.66 11.32
CA PRO A 73 0.01 -8.75 11.37
C PRO A 73 0.69 -8.83 9.99
N TYR A 74 -0.01 -9.35 8.98
CA TYR A 74 0.56 -9.65 7.66
C TYR A 74 0.33 -8.55 6.61
N ILE A 75 -0.36 -7.47 6.99
CA ILE A 75 -0.69 -6.39 6.06
C ILE A 75 -0.23 -5.03 6.56
N ALA A 76 0.12 -4.18 5.60
CA ALA A 76 0.26 -2.74 5.78
C ALA A 76 -0.78 -2.04 4.91
N GLN A 77 -1.25 -0.86 5.33
CA GLN A 77 -2.13 -0.02 4.51
C GLN A 77 -1.48 1.34 4.30
N ILE A 78 -1.42 1.76 3.05
CA ILE A 78 -0.95 3.10 2.64
C ILE A 78 -2.10 3.78 1.91
N THR A 79 -2.36 5.05 2.22
CA THR A 79 -3.29 5.87 1.47
C THR A 79 -2.50 6.80 0.56
N VAL A 80 -2.77 6.72 -0.74
CA VAL A 80 -2.17 7.60 -1.75
C VAL A 80 -3.20 8.64 -2.16
N TRP A 81 -2.91 9.90 -1.85
CA TRP A 81 -3.77 11.04 -2.17
C TRP A 81 -3.41 11.65 -3.51
N GLU A 82 -4.43 12.09 -4.24
CA GLU A 82 -4.30 12.73 -5.54
C GLU A 82 -4.70 14.19 -5.46
N VAL A 83 -4.03 15.02 -6.25
CA VAL A 83 -4.42 16.42 -6.37
C VAL A 83 -5.81 16.47 -6.98
N LYS A 84 -6.71 17.23 -6.36
CA LYS A 84 -8.03 17.52 -6.90
C LYS A 84 -7.86 18.11 -8.30
N ALA A 85 -8.35 17.41 -9.32
CA ALA A 85 -8.25 17.89 -10.69
C ALA A 85 -8.85 19.30 -10.78
N ASN A 86 -8.05 20.26 -11.25
CA ASN A 86 -8.54 21.60 -11.50
C ASN A 86 -9.62 21.51 -12.58
N LYS A 87 -10.78 22.14 -12.38
CA LYS A 87 -11.94 22.03 -13.30
C LYS A 87 -11.62 22.46 -14.74
N ALA A 88 -10.51 23.17 -14.97
CA ALA A 88 -10.00 23.58 -16.27
C ALA A 88 -9.27 22.48 -17.06
N ALA A 89 -8.87 21.37 -16.43
CA ALA A 89 -8.08 20.29 -17.06
C ALA A 89 -8.95 19.16 -17.67
N ARG A 90 -10.23 19.42 -17.95
CA ARG A 90 -11.20 18.45 -18.53
C ARG A 90 -10.90 18.04 -20.00
N GLY A 91 -9.67 18.21 -20.45
CA GLY A 91 -9.22 17.86 -21.81
C GLY A 91 -8.25 16.68 -21.87
N VAL A 92 -7.72 16.19 -20.73
CA VAL A 92 -6.77 15.08 -20.75
C VAL A 92 -7.53 13.78 -20.52
N SER A 93 -7.74 13.03 -21.59
CA SER A 93 -8.40 11.70 -21.62
C SER A 93 -7.52 10.61 -21.02
N GLY A 94 -7.05 10.80 -19.79
CA GLY A 94 -6.37 9.79 -18.98
C GLY A 94 -7.24 9.41 -17.79
N LYS A 95 -7.20 8.13 -17.37
CA LYS A 95 -7.90 7.70 -16.15
C LYS A 95 -7.49 8.64 -15.01
N PRO A 96 -8.44 9.33 -14.34
CA PRO A 96 -8.10 10.46 -13.46
C PRO A 96 -7.51 10.03 -12.12
N PHE A 97 -7.19 8.73 -11.95
CA PHE A 97 -6.72 8.17 -10.70
C PHE A 97 -5.67 7.05 -10.86
N MET A 98 -4.75 6.98 -9.91
CA MET A 98 -3.73 5.94 -9.76
C MET A 98 -4.38 4.59 -9.49
N LEU A 99 -4.04 3.63 -10.35
CA LEU A 99 -4.49 2.25 -10.27
C LEU A 99 -3.34 1.37 -9.78
N PHE A 100 -3.52 0.79 -8.60
CA PHE A 100 -2.63 -0.23 -8.07
C PHE A 100 -3.17 -1.61 -8.47
N ARG A 101 -2.28 -2.48 -8.94
CA ARG A 101 -2.63 -3.79 -9.48
C ARG A 101 -2.38 -4.85 -8.39
N PRO A 102 -3.39 -5.64 -8.02
CA PRO A 102 -3.19 -6.83 -7.21
C PRO A 102 -2.06 -7.69 -7.80
N GLY A 103 -1.16 -8.17 -6.95
CA GLY A 103 0.03 -8.94 -7.34
C GLY A 103 1.23 -8.11 -7.77
N ALA A 104 1.10 -6.83 -8.12
CA ALA A 104 2.25 -6.01 -8.51
C ALA A 104 3.06 -5.55 -7.30
N VAL A 105 4.38 -5.41 -7.48
CA VAL A 105 5.30 -4.87 -6.48
C VAL A 105 5.47 -3.38 -6.69
N TYR A 106 5.30 -2.60 -5.63
CA TYR A 106 5.48 -1.14 -5.63
C TYR A 106 6.59 -0.74 -4.66
N VAL A 107 7.29 0.35 -4.99
CA VAL A 107 8.28 0.99 -4.12
C VAL A 107 7.78 2.40 -3.82
N PHE A 108 7.43 2.65 -2.56
CA PHE A 108 7.06 3.97 -2.04
C PHE A 108 8.27 4.61 -1.37
N ARG A 109 8.46 5.91 -1.57
CA ARG A 109 9.56 6.70 -0.98
C ARG A 109 9.02 8.04 -0.52
#